data_AF-A0A401PUE2-F1
#
_entry.id   AF-A0A401PUE2-F1
#
_cell.length_a   1.000
_cell.length_b   1.000
_cell.length_c   1.000
_cell.angle_alpha   90.00
_cell.angle_beta   90.00
_cell.angle_gamma   90.00
#
_symmetry.space_group_name_H-M   'P 1'
#
loop_
_entity.id
_entity.type
_entity.pdbx_description
1 polymer ?
#
loop_
_entity_poly.entity_id
_entity_poly.type
_entity_poly.pdbx_seq_one_letter_code
_entity_poly.pdbx_strand_id
1 'polypeptide(L)' 'GDVLITECTYNTENRSTITWGGLGTTDEMCLAFMWYYPRNEFTGCNSLQVLQTVAAALNVSATR' A
#
# COMPACT_ATOMS: atom_id res chain seq x y z
N GLY A 1 7.56 0.75 22.73
CA GLY A 1 7.87 0.23 21.39
C GLY A 1 7.51 1.32 20.42
N ASP A 2 8.36 1.51 19.41
CA ASP A 2 8.22 2.63 18.48
C ASP A 2 7.32 2.23 17.31
N VAL A 3 6.78 3.23 16.61
CA VAL A 3 5.89 3.02 15.46
C VAL A 3 6.49 3.73 14.26
N LEU A 4 6.66 2.98 13.17
CA LEU A 4 7.09 3.52 11.88
C LEU A 4 5.84 3.74 11.03
N ILE A 5 5.60 4.99 10.65
CA ILE A 5 4.44 5.39 9.84
C ILE A 5 4.96 5.87 8.49
N THR A 6 4.49 5.25 7.41
CA THR A 6 4.79 5.66 6.04
C THR A 6 3.50 6.18 5.42
N GLU A 7 3.54 7.38 4.85
CA GLU A 7 2.42 8.02 4.15
C GLU A 7 2.82 8.28 2.70
N CYS A 8 1.95 7.89 1.78
CA CYS A 8 2.14 8.08 0.35
C CYS A 8 0.96 8.88 -0.20
N THR A 9 1.24 9.95 -0.93
CA THR A 9 0.21 10.74 -1.63
C THR A 9 0.28 10.42 -3.11
N TYR A 10 -0.87 10.04 -3.70
CA TYR A 10 -0.96 9.63 -5.11
C TYR A 10 -1.79 10.64 -5.91
N ASN A 11 -1.48 10.77 -7.21
CA ASN A 11 -2.31 11.49 -8.16
C ASN A 11 -2.84 10.51 -9.22
N THR A 12 -4.16 10.34 -9.24
CA THR A 12 -4.88 9.47 -10.20
C THR A 12 -5.76 10.27 -11.19
N GLU A 13 -5.55 11.57 -11.36
CA GLU A 13 -6.38 12.44 -12.22
C GLU A 13 -6.41 11.97 -13.69
N ASN A 14 -5.32 11.36 -14.15
CA ASN A 14 -5.18 10.83 -15.51
C ASN A 14 -5.58 9.34 -15.64
N ARG A 15 -6.16 8.73 -14.60
CA ARG A 15 -6.62 7.33 -14.62
C ARG A 15 -8.14 7.28 -14.63
N SER A 16 -8.70 6.57 -15.61
CA SER A 16 -10.15 6.39 -15.75
C SER A 16 -10.73 5.28 -14.88
N THR A 17 -9.88 4.40 -14.34
CA THR A 17 -10.25 3.27 -13.51
C THR A 17 -9.58 3.35 -12.15
N ILE A 18 -10.15 2.66 -11.15
CA ILE A 18 -9.53 2.48 -9.85
C ILE A 18 -8.14 1.87 -10.04
N THR A 19 -7.16 2.45 -9.37
CA THR A 19 -5.77 1.96 -9.40
C THR A 19 -5.55 1.14 -8.13
N TRP A 20 -5.26 -0.14 -8.30
CA TRP A 20 -5.11 -1.08 -7.19
C TRP A 20 -3.66 -1.09 -6.69
N GLY A 21 -3.46 -1.59 -5.47
CA GLY A 21 -2.13 -1.90 -4.96
C GLY A 21 -1.61 -3.21 -5.57
N GLY A 22 -0.38 -3.23 -6.08
CA GLY A 22 0.16 -4.40 -6.78
C GLY A 22 1.59 -4.24 -7.27
N LEU A 23 2.12 -5.27 -7.94
CA LEU A 23 3.46 -5.24 -8.54
C LEU A 23 3.46 -4.79 -10.01
N GLY A 24 2.28 -4.62 -10.61
CA GLY A 24 2.15 -4.20 -12.00
C GLY A 24 2.51 -2.73 -12.21
N THR A 25 2.91 -2.37 -13.42
CA THR A 25 3.18 -0.97 -13.79
C THR A 25 1.93 -0.08 -13.78
N THR A 26 0.76 -0.70 -13.89
CA THR A 26 -0.53 -0.03 -13.79
C THR A 26 -1.00 0.12 -12.35
N ASP A 27 -0.39 -0.60 -11.42
CA ASP A 27 -0.74 -0.65 -10.00
C ASP A 27 0.12 0.34 -9.20
N GLU A 28 -0.30 0.66 -7.98
CA GLU A 28 0.43 1.54 -7.06
C GLU A 28 1.15 0.74 -5.96
N MET A 29 2.23 1.31 -5.43
CA MET A 29 2.99 0.76 -4.30
C MET A 29 3.32 1.86 -3.27
N CYS A 30 3.17 1.56 -1.98
CA CYS A 30 3.64 2.43 -0.88
C CYS A 30 4.78 1.71 -0.14
N LEU A 31 6.04 2.07 -0.42
CA LEU A 31 7.21 1.42 0.17
C LEU A 31 8.23 2.46 0.64
N ALA A 32 8.85 2.19 1.79
CA ALA A 32 9.99 2.94 2.29
C ALA A 32 11.15 1.99 2.58
N PHE A 33 12.27 2.15 1.87
CA PHE A 33 13.48 1.35 2.07
C PHE A 33 14.37 2.01 3.13
N MET A 34 14.44 1.41 4.31
CA MET A 34 15.26 1.90 5.43
C MET A 34 16.52 1.07 5.58
N TRP A 35 17.67 1.74 5.57
CA TRP A 35 18.97 1.13 5.84
C TRP A 35 19.39 1.51 7.26
N TYR A 36 19.61 0.52 8.13
CA TYR A 36 19.93 0.75 9.55
C TYR A 36 20.97 -0.25 10.07
N TYR A 37 21.61 0.08 11.20
CA TYR A 37 22.57 -0.76 11.93
C TYR A 37 22.29 -0.68 13.44
N PRO A 38 22.50 -1.75 14.24
CA PRO A 38 22.94 -3.09 13.85
C PRO A 38 21.89 -3.85 13.05
N ARG A 39 22.35 -4.75 12.17
CA ARG A 39 21.46 -5.62 11.39
C ARG A 39 20.59 -6.43 12.34
N ASN A 40 19.28 -6.45 12.10
CA ASN A 40 18.36 -7.39 12.74
C ASN A 40 17.72 -8.29 11.67
N GLU A 41 16.89 -9.26 12.09
CA GLU A 41 16.22 -10.22 11.18
C GLU A 41 14.94 -9.69 10.52
N PHE A 42 14.58 -8.43 10.77
CA PHE A 42 13.41 -7.77 10.22
C PHE A 42 13.64 -7.35 8.77
N THR A 43 12.96 -8.03 7.86
CA THR A 43 13.05 -7.82 6.41
C THR A 43 12.00 -6.84 5.88
N GLY A 44 10.91 -6.58 6.62
CA GLY A 44 9.90 -5.61 6.23
C GLY A 44 8.81 -5.38 7.28
N CYS A 45 8.35 -4.13 7.38
CA CYS A 45 7.16 -3.74 8.13
C CYS A 45 6.05 -3.40 7.14
N ASN A 46 4.95 -4.13 7.16
CA ASN A 46 3.83 -3.83 6.28
C ASN A 46 2.53 -3.91 7.07
N SER A 47 1.64 -2.96 6.83
CA SER A 47 0.22 -3.07 7.17
C SER A 47 -0.54 -3.35 5.88
N LEU A 48 -1.49 -4.29 5.93
CA LEU A 48 -2.32 -4.65 4.78
C LEU A 48 -3.77 -4.65 5.19
N GLN A 49 -4.62 -3.97 4.42
CA GLN A 49 -6.06 -4.06 4.53
C GLN A 49 -6.58 -5.06 3.49
N VAL A 50 -7.50 -5.92 3.91
CA VAL A 50 -8.10 -6.90 2.99
C VAL A 50 -9.01 -6.16 2.01
N LEU A 51 -8.90 -6.44 0.71
CA LEU A 51 -9.72 -5.82 -0.35
C LEU A 51 -11.22 -5.84 -0.01
N GLN A 52 -11.72 -6.95 0.55
CA GLN A 52 -13.11 -7.10 0.99
C GLN A 52 -13.50 -6.04 2.03
N THR A 53 -12.61 -5.74 2.99
CA THR A 53 -12.88 -4.73 4.03
C THR A 53 -12.92 -3.32 3.47
N VAL A 54 -12.04 -3.00 2.53
CA VAL A 54 -11.99 -1.68 1.88
C VAL A 54 -13.18 -1.50 0.94
N ALA A 55 -13.49 -2.51 0.12
CA ALA A 55 -14.62 -2.51 -0.79
C ALA A 55 -15.96 -2.36 -0.05
N ALA A 56 -16.13 -3.06 1.07
CA ALA A 56 -17.31 -2.93 1.93
C ALA A 56 -17.40 -1.54 2.58
N ALA A 57 -16.29 -0.99 3.08
CA ALA A 57 -16.26 0.34 3.68
C ALA A 57 -16.56 1.47 2.67
N LEU A 58 -16.14 1.28 1.42
CA LEU A 58 -16.32 2.26 0.34
C LEU A 58 -17.59 2.02 -0.50
N ASN A 59 -18.37 0.98 -0.19
CA ASN A 59 -19.55 0.56 -0.94
C ASN A 59 -19.28 0.42 -2.46
N VAL A 60 -18.12 -0.13 -2.81
CA VAL A 60 -17.71 -0.39 -4.20
C VAL A 60 -17.60 -1.89 -4.43
N SER A 61 -18.00 -2.33 -5.61
CA SER A 61 -17.78 -3.71 -6.04
C SER A 61 -16.28 -3.96 -6.27
N ALA A 62 -15.74 -4.97 -5.59
CA ALA A 62 -14.38 -5.46 -5.79
C ALA A 62 -14.28 -6.24 -7.12
N THR A 63 -14.30 -5.53 -8.24
CA THR A 63 -13.99 -6.08 -9.57
C THR A 63 -12.54 -5.73 -9.90
N ARG A 64 -11.73 -6.75 -10.20
CA ARG A 64 -10.38 -6.56 -10.75
C ARG A 64 -10.47 -6.03 -12.18
#